data_AF-A0A969UCQ2-F1
#
_entry.id   AF-A0A969UCQ2-F1
#
_cell.length_a   1.000
_cell.length_b   1.000
_cell.length_c   1.000
_cell.angle_alpha   90.00
_cell.angle_beta   90.00
_cell.angle_gamma   90.00
#
_symmetry.space_group_name_H-M   'P 1'
#
loop_
_entity.id
_entity.type
_entity.pdbx_description
1 polymer ?
#
loop_
_entity_poly.entity_id
_entity_poly.type
_entity_poly.pdbx_seq_one_letter_code
_entity_poly.pdbx_strand_id
1 'polypeptide(L)'
;MVFDSGRREFRDNSTFFAYGPARPAKSLIVAPISEAADYLALAAAPPGFENQSTERIDPVAFSANNIDLAVILWAAPLPTGQAADHLNRFLIAGGHVIFSRLILLLKIHFST
;
A
#
# COMPACT_ATOMS: atom_id res chain seq x y z
N MET A 1 19.93 17.17 -57.27
CA MET A 1 18.84 17.94 -56.63
C MET A 1 17.52 17.43 -57.18
N VAL A 2 16.82 16.60 -56.42
CA VAL A 2 15.38 16.30 -56.55
C VAL A 2 14.89 16.21 -55.12
N PHE A 3 13.91 17.03 -54.77
CA PHE A 3 13.31 17.06 -53.44
C PHE A 3 12.23 15.97 -53.39
N ASP A 4 12.36 15.01 -52.47
CA ASP A 4 11.26 14.14 -52.07
C ASP A 4 10.93 14.38 -50.58
N SER A 5 9.62 14.38 -50.34
CA SER A 5 8.95 14.85 -49.14
C SER A 5 9.05 13.83 -48.00
N GLY A 6 9.22 14.31 -46.78
CA GLY A 6 9.01 13.49 -45.58
C GLY A 6 10.21 13.37 -44.65
N ARG A 7 10.60 14.47 -44.00
CA ARG A 7 11.32 14.34 -42.73
C ARG A 7 10.31 13.86 -41.68
N ARG A 8 10.17 12.53 -41.56
CA ARG A 8 9.59 11.92 -40.37
C ARG A 8 10.35 12.48 -39.18
N GLU A 9 9.62 13.09 -38.26
CA GLU A 9 10.17 13.45 -36.96
C GLU A 9 10.77 12.18 -36.35
N PHE A 10 12.10 12.13 -36.27
CA PHE A 10 12.82 11.13 -35.47
C PHE A 10 12.59 11.49 -34.00
N ARG A 11 11.34 11.38 -33.53
CA ARG A 11 11.02 11.31 -32.11
C ARG A 11 11.32 9.88 -31.67
N ASP A 12 12.61 9.59 -31.51
CA ASP A 12 13.06 8.43 -30.76
C ASP A 12 12.78 8.67 -29.27
N ASN A 13 11.52 8.50 -28.86
CA ASN A 13 11.17 8.35 -27.45
C ASN A 13 11.06 6.86 -27.14
N SER A 14 12.18 6.15 -27.17
CA SER A 14 12.27 4.78 -26.70
C SER A 14 12.48 4.80 -25.18
N THR A 15 11.41 4.58 -24.43
CA THR A 15 11.48 4.37 -22.98
C THR A 15 11.73 2.88 -22.72
N PHE A 16 12.83 2.57 -22.03
CA PHE A 16 13.15 1.21 -21.58
C PHE A 16 12.78 1.08 -20.10
N PHE A 17 11.92 0.12 -19.77
CA PHE A 17 11.62 -0.23 -18.39
C PHE A 17 12.54 -1.38 -17.97
N ALA A 18 13.45 -1.12 -17.04
CA ALA A 18 14.21 -2.18 -16.38
C ALA A 18 13.36 -2.74 -15.24
N TYR A 19 12.86 -3.97 -15.41
CA TYR A 19 12.22 -4.69 -14.32
C TYR A 19 13.31 -5.26 -13.41
N GLY A 20 13.41 -4.74 -12.18
CA GLY A 20 14.21 -5.36 -11.14
C GLY A 20 13.62 -6.70 -10.69
N PRO A 21 14.37 -7.53 -9.94
CA PRO A 21 13.82 -8.75 -9.36
C PRO A 21 12.59 -8.42 -8.50
N ALA A 22 11.56 -9.27 -8.59
CA ALA A 22 10.35 -9.12 -7.79
C ALA A 22 10.73 -9.08 -6.30
N ARG A 23 10.47 -7.96 -5.63
CA ARG A 23 10.66 -7.84 -4.19
C ARG A 23 9.40 -8.36 -3.49
N PRO A 24 9.53 -9.12 -2.40
CA PRO A 24 8.37 -9.55 -1.63
C PRO A 24 7.57 -8.33 -1.16
N ALA A 25 6.27 -8.32 -1.44
CA ALA A 25 5.37 -7.24 -1.07
C ALA A 25 4.98 -7.40 0.39
N LYS A 26 5.54 -6.55 1.25
CA LYS A 26 5.19 -6.49 2.67
C LYS A 26 4.12 -5.45 2.91
N SER A 27 3.03 -5.85 3.53
CA SER A 27 1.92 -4.97 3.92
C SER A 27 1.80 -4.91 5.43
N LEU A 28 1.56 -3.72 5.97
CA LEU A 28 1.31 -3.54 7.40
C LEU A 28 -0.17 -3.22 7.63
N ILE A 29 -0.79 -3.93 8.56
CA ILE A 29 -2.15 -3.66 9.02
C ILE A 29 -2.07 -3.02 10.40
N VAL A 30 -2.52 -1.78 10.50
CA VAL A 30 -2.61 -1.05 11.75
C VAL A 30 -4.06 -1.07 12.21
N ALA A 31 -4.37 -2.01 13.11
CA ALA A 31 -5.73 -2.27 13.56
C ALA A 31 -5.74 -2.97 14.93
N PRO A 32 -6.72 -2.66 15.80
CA PRO A 32 -7.00 -3.50 16.96
C PRO A 32 -7.39 -4.93 16.52
N ILE A 33 -7.25 -5.89 17.44
CA ILE A 33 -7.72 -7.27 17.20
C ILE A 33 -9.22 -7.24 16.90
N SER A 34 -9.59 -7.71 15.72
CA SER A 34 -10.97 -7.82 15.26
C SER A 34 -11.07 -8.77 14.08
N GLU A 35 -12.23 -9.38 13.88
CA GLU A 35 -12.52 -10.26 12.75
C GLU A 35 -12.27 -9.54 11.41
N ALA A 36 -12.66 -8.27 11.33
CA ALA A 36 -12.46 -7.47 10.13
C ALA A 36 -10.97 -7.22 9.82
N ALA A 37 -10.11 -7.12 10.84
CA ALA A 37 -8.66 -7.06 10.65
C ALA A 37 -8.09 -8.41 10.16
N ASP A 38 -8.69 -9.54 10.56
CA ASP A 38 -8.28 -10.86 10.09
C ASP A 38 -8.63 -11.06 8.61
N TYR A 39 -9.82 -10.61 8.17
CA TYR A 39 -10.17 -10.60 6.74
C TYR A 39 -9.25 -9.70 5.92
N LEU A 40 -8.85 -8.53 6.46
CA LEU A 40 -7.87 -7.66 5.80
C LEU A 40 -6.49 -8.34 5.67
N ALA A 41 -6.06 -9.09 6.68
CA ALA A 41 -4.81 -9.86 6.62
C ALA A 41 -4.86 -10.94 5.54
N LEU A 42 -5.97 -11.66 5.44
CA LEU A 42 -6.19 -12.66 4.39
C LEU A 42 -6.24 -12.03 3.00
N ALA A 43 -6.88 -10.87 2.85
CA ALA A 43 -6.97 -10.16 1.57
C ALA A 43 -5.60 -9.61 1.11
N ALA A 44 -4.76 -9.19 2.05
CA ALA A 44 -3.47 -8.58 1.76
C ALA A 44 -2.32 -9.60 1.59
N ALA A 45 -2.46 -10.82 2.10
CA ALA A 45 -1.57 -11.94 1.81
C ALA A 45 -2.36 -13.26 1.80
N PRO A 46 -3.02 -13.59 0.67
CA PRO A 46 -3.80 -14.82 0.55
C PRO A 46 -2.89 -16.06 0.62
N PRO A 47 -3.37 -17.17 1.20
CA PRO A 47 -2.63 -18.44 1.17
C PRO A 47 -2.27 -18.86 -0.27
N GLY A 48 -1.03 -19.32 -0.48
CA GLY A 48 -0.51 -19.71 -1.80
C GLY A 48 0.23 -18.60 -2.57
N PHE A 49 0.35 -17.39 -2.01
CA PHE A 49 1.11 -16.28 -2.59
C PHE A 49 2.37 -15.95 -1.77
N GLU A 50 3.42 -16.77 -1.89
CA GLU A 50 4.64 -16.70 -1.05
C GLU A 50 5.43 -15.36 -1.15
N ASN A 51 5.18 -14.57 -2.20
CA ASN A 51 5.79 -13.24 -2.38
C ASN A 51 5.01 -12.11 -1.69
N GLN A 52 3.94 -12.42 -0.95
CA GLN A 52 3.14 -11.45 -0.21
C GLN A 52 3.13 -11.81 1.26
N SER A 53 3.37 -10.83 2.12
CA SER A 53 3.33 -11.03 3.57
C SER A 53 2.63 -9.87 4.25
N THR A 54 1.88 -10.19 5.30
CA THR A 54 1.20 -9.20 6.13
C THR A 54 1.69 -9.27 7.55
N GLU A 55 1.88 -8.10 8.15
CA GLU A 55 2.10 -7.95 9.58
C GLU A 55 0.95 -7.13 10.16
N ARG A 56 0.43 -7.52 11.33
CA ARG A 56 -0.57 -6.74 12.05
C ARG A 56 0.04 -6.20 13.34
N ILE A 57 -0.16 -4.91 13.58
CA ILE A 57 0.19 -4.26 14.83
C ILE A 57 -0.99 -3.47 15.38
N ASP A 58 -0.98 -3.29 16.71
CA ASP A 58 -1.91 -2.39 17.37
C ASP A 58 -1.58 -0.93 17.01
N PRO A 59 -2.59 -0.04 16.84
CA PRO A 59 -2.36 1.37 16.54
C PRO A 59 -1.46 2.09 17.55
N VAL A 60 -1.48 1.69 18.82
CA VAL A 60 -0.63 2.26 19.88
C VAL A 60 0.83 1.85 19.71
N ALA A 61 1.09 0.69 19.09
CA ALA A 61 2.44 0.19 18.82
C ALA A 61 3.03 0.73 17.50
N PHE A 62 2.26 1.51 16.73
CA PHE A 62 2.73 2.04 15.45
C PHE A 62 3.91 3.00 15.62
N SER A 63 5.06 2.63 15.07
CA SER A 63 6.28 3.43 15.03
C SER A 63 6.91 3.37 13.64
N ALA A 64 7.65 4.42 13.24
CA ALA A 64 8.36 4.41 11.96
C ALA A 64 9.62 3.57 12.04
N ASN A 65 9.52 2.28 11.67
CA ASN A 65 10.68 1.43 11.43
C ASN A 65 10.52 0.54 10.19
N ASN A 66 9.65 0.92 9.26
CA ASN A 66 9.22 0.02 8.20
C ASN A 66 9.77 0.44 6.82
N ILE A 67 11.05 0.17 6.60
CA ILE A 67 11.80 0.61 5.40
C ILE A 67 11.41 -0.19 4.13
N ASP A 68 10.72 -1.31 4.26
CA ASP A 68 10.39 -2.22 3.15
C ASP A 68 8.88 -2.48 2.96
N LEU A 69 8.00 -1.57 3.38
CA LEU A 69 6.56 -1.74 3.15
C LEU A 69 6.14 -1.23 1.77
N ALA A 70 5.32 -2.03 1.09
CA ALA A 70 4.60 -1.62 -0.10
C ALA A 70 3.38 -0.75 0.25
N VAL A 71 2.65 -1.12 1.31
CA VAL A 71 1.41 -0.44 1.73
C VAL A 71 1.18 -0.54 3.24
N ILE A 72 0.56 0.49 3.80
CA ILE A 72 0.00 0.50 5.15
C ILE A 72 -1.53 0.55 5.04
N LEU A 73 -2.20 -0.44 5.63
CA LEU A 73 -3.64 -0.50 5.77
C LEU A 73 -4.01 0.01 7.17
N TRP A 74 -4.59 1.21 7.23
CA TRP A 74 -4.95 1.87 8.48
C TRP A 74 -6.42 1.67 8.79
N ALA A 75 -6.71 0.79 9.75
CA ALA A 75 -8.06 0.46 10.21
C ALA A 75 -8.25 0.87 11.69
N ALA A 76 -7.94 2.12 12.00
CA ALA A 76 -8.03 2.71 13.32
C ALA A 76 -8.52 4.17 13.22
N PRO A 77 -8.84 4.86 14.34
CA PRO A 77 -9.07 6.30 14.32
C PRO A 77 -7.95 7.04 13.60
N LEU A 78 -8.26 8.20 13.00
CA LEU A 78 -7.28 8.95 12.23
C LEU A 78 -6.01 9.20 13.08
N PRO A 79 -4.82 8.98 12.51
CA PRO A 79 -3.56 9.15 13.21
C PRO A 79 -3.39 10.61 13.64
N THR A 80 -2.84 10.81 14.83
CA THR A 80 -2.46 12.14 15.34
C THR A 80 -1.06 12.07 15.95
N GLY A 81 -0.42 13.22 16.16
CA GLY A 81 0.93 13.31 16.72
C GLY A 81 1.96 12.50 15.92
N GLN A 82 2.83 11.77 16.60
CA GLN A 82 3.94 11.04 15.98
C GLN A 82 3.50 10.02 14.91
N ALA A 83 2.35 9.36 15.09
CA ALA A 83 1.84 8.42 14.09
C ALA A 83 1.52 9.13 12.77
N ALA A 84 0.96 10.34 12.83
CA ALA A 84 0.70 11.14 11.64
C ALA A 84 2.01 11.58 10.96
N ASP A 85 3.01 11.99 11.74
CA ASP A 85 4.33 12.39 11.21
C ASP A 85 5.05 11.21 10.53
N HIS A 86 4.91 10.00 11.07
CA HIS A 86 5.46 8.78 10.49
C HIS A 86 4.77 8.41 9.18
N LEU A 87 3.43 8.46 9.12
CA LEU A 87 2.69 8.20 7.90
C LEU A 87 2.99 9.25 6.83
N ASN A 88 3.11 10.52 7.21
CA ASN A 88 3.45 11.58 6.27
C ASN A 88 4.83 11.35 5.65
N ARG A 89 5.83 10.95 6.45
CA ARG A 89 7.16 10.56 5.93
C ARG A 89 7.09 9.37 4.98
N PHE A 90 6.29 8.35 5.31
CA PHE A 90 6.10 7.19 4.45
C PHE A 90 5.43 7.56 3.11
N LEU A 91 4.42 8.42 3.14
CA LEU A 91 3.76 8.94 1.93
C LEU A 91 4.73 9.76 1.06
N ILE A 92 5.55 10.63 1.65
CA ILE A 92 6.56 11.42 0.94
C ILE A 92 7.62 10.51 0.28
N ALA A 93 7.95 9.37 0.90
CA ALA A 93 8.85 8.38 0.33
C ALA A 93 8.24 7.55 -0.83
N GLY A 94 6.97 7.79 -1.18
CA GLY A 94 6.25 7.06 -2.23
C GLY A 94 5.49 5.82 -1.75
N GLY A 95 5.42 5.62 -0.43
CA GLY A 95 4.59 4.60 0.19
C GLY A 95 3.09 4.90 0.05
N HIS A 96 2.26 3.88 0.13
CA HIS A 96 0.81 4.02 0.02
C HIS A 96 0.12 3.75 1.35
N VAL A 97 -0.81 4.61 1.75
CA VAL A 97 -1.62 4.43 2.95
C VAL A 97 -3.09 4.38 2.57
N ILE A 98 -3.78 3.32 2.96
CA ILE A 98 -5.21 3.16 2.75
C ILE A 98 -5.91 3.29 4.10
N PHE A 99 -6.73 4.33 4.24
CA PHE A 99 -7.57 4.52 5.42
C PHE A 99 -8.89 3.79 5.23
N SER A 100 -9.14 2.77 6.06
CA SER A 100 -10.42 2.08 6.08
C SER A 100 -11.17 2.42 7.36
N ARG A 101 -12.38 2.96 7.21
CA ARG A 101 -13.28 3.21 8.35
C ARG A 101 -14.04 1.92 8.67
N LEU A 102 -13.31 0.92 9.17
CA LEU A 102 -13.80 -0.46 9.36
C LEU A 102 -14.90 -0.58 10.44
N ILE A 103 -15.17 0.49 11.21
CA ILE A 103 -16.15 0.47 12.31
C ILE A 103 -17.63 0.47 11.86
N LEU A 104 -17.94 0.62 10.57
CA LEU A 104 -19.33 0.79 10.11
C LEU A 104 -19.90 -0.38 9.28
N LEU A 105 -19.07 -1.23 8.67
CA LEU A 105 -19.62 -2.27 7.78
C LEU A 105 -20.08 -3.53 8.52
N LEU A 106 -19.47 -3.90 9.65
CA LEU A 106 -19.83 -5.11 10.40
C LEU A 106 -21.02 -4.90 11.36
N LYS A 107 -21.33 -3.66 11.74
CA LYS A 107 -22.42 -3.34 12.69
C LYS A 107 -23.81 -3.45 12.06
N ILE A 108 -23.89 -3.61 10.73
CA ILE A 108 -25.15 -3.74 9.99
C ILE A 108 -25.67 -5.20 9.98
N HIS A 109 -24.87 -6.19 10.39
CA HIS A 109 -25.28 -7.60 10.34
C HIS A 109 -25.66 -8.25 11.69
N PHE A 110 -25.60 -7.53 12.82
CA PHE A 110 -25.96 -8.06 14.14
C PHE A 110 -26.88 -7.13 14.95
N SER A 111 -28.01 -6.74 14.33
CA SER A 111 -29.12 -6.18 15.10
C SER A 111 -30.43 -6.79 14.58
N THR A 112 -30.73 -8.00 15.06
CA THR A 112 -32.09 -8.51 15.24
C THR A 112 -32.17 -9.15 16.60
#